data_AF-H1B4R0-F1
#
_entry.id   AF-H1B4R0-F1
#
_cell.length_a   1.000
_cell.length_b   1.000
_cell.length_c   1.000
_cell.angle_alpha   90.00
_cell.angle_beta   90.00
_cell.angle_gamma   90.00
#
_symmetry.space_group_name_H-M   'P 1'
#
loop_
_entity.id
_entity.type
_entity.pdbx_description
1 polymer ?
#
loop_
_entity_poly.entity_id
_entity_poly.type
_entity_poly.pdbx_seq_one_letter_code
_entity_poly.pdbx_strand_id
1 'polypeptide(L)'
;MIVVSEDRNQLIDEILMMQKEELEHCKNLRALYISMVNHLNNHEMHNCNERGVDIRVGDVCYIDFGNAFIEEIGFQHFGIIMSICRNKAFVVPMSGNKKAYAQAYDKNNPNGKKHLMRLNKIGSMNKHSVLFINDSKWINTARIIDVKGHLKRNSQLFNEIMERVKDMIS
;
A
#
# COMPACT_ATOMS: atom_id res chain seq x y z
N MET A 1 2.44 -38.67 -20.53
CA MET A 1 2.22 -39.68 -19.48
C MET A 1 3.12 -39.27 -18.32
N ILE A 2 2.57 -38.66 -17.28
CA ILE A 2 3.38 -38.22 -16.13
C ILE A 2 3.65 -39.47 -15.30
N VAL A 3 4.92 -39.85 -15.18
CA VAL A 3 5.36 -40.94 -14.29
C VAL A 3 5.42 -40.32 -12.90
N VAL A 4 4.46 -40.67 -12.05
CA VAL A 4 4.43 -40.23 -10.66
C VAL A 4 5.52 -41.01 -9.91
N SER A 5 6.49 -40.31 -9.31
CA SER A 5 7.51 -40.95 -8.47
C SER A 5 6.88 -41.43 -7.14
N GLU A 6 7.27 -42.61 -6.66
CA GLU A 6 6.82 -43.15 -5.36
C GLU A 6 7.60 -42.56 -4.17
N ASP A 7 8.63 -41.75 -4.42
CA ASP A 7 9.41 -41.08 -3.38
C ASP A 7 8.69 -39.79 -2.93
N ARG A 8 8.21 -39.83 -1.69
CA ARG A 8 7.50 -38.73 -1.04
C ARG A 8 8.28 -37.42 -1.10
N ASN A 9 9.61 -37.45 -0.98
CA ASN A 9 10.42 -36.23 -1.02
C ASN A 9 10.46 -35.61 -2.42
N GLN A 10 10.59 -36.45 -3.45
CA GLN A 10 10.57 -35.99 -4.84
C GLN A 10 9.22 -35.40 -5.22
N LEU A 11 8.11 -36.01 -4.78
CA LEU A 11 6.77 -35.46 -4.99
C LEU A 11 6.58 -34.11 -4.28
N ILE A 12 7.11 -33.96 -3.05
CA ILE A 12 7.08 -32.68 -2.33
C ILE A 12 7.85 -31.60 -3.10
N ASP A 13 9.04 -31.92 -3.62
CA ASP A 13 9.85 -30.98 -4.39
C ASP A 13 9.13 -30.57 -5.69
N GLU A 14 8.51 -31.51 -6.40
CA GLU A 14 7.69 -31.22 -7.59
C GLU A 14 6.52 -30.28 -7.27
N ILE A 15 5.81 -30.52 -6.16
CA ILE A 15 4.71 -29.64 -5.69
C ILE A 15 5.23 -28.24 -5.38
N LEU A 16 6.35 -28.13 -4.66
CA LEU A 16 6.95 -26.83 -4.33
C LEU A 16 7.40 -26.08 -5.58
N MET A 17 7.91 -26.79 -6.60
CA MET A 17 8.30 -26.19 -7.86
C MET A 17 7.09 -25.66 -8.64
N MET A 18 6.02 -26.43 -8.75
CA MET A 18 4.76 -25.98 -9.37
C MET A 18 4.17 -24.76 -8.65
N GLN A 19 4.16 -24.76 -7.31
CA GLN A 19 3.71 -23.61 -6.53
C GLN A 19 4.55 -22.36 -6.79
N LYS A 20 5.87 -22.53 -6.93
CA LYS A 20 6.77 -21.41 -7.26
C LYS A 20 6.46 -20.84 -8.65
N GLU A 21 6.24 -21.69 -9.64
CA GLU A 21 5.83 -21.26 -10.98
C GLU A 21 4.49 -20.52 -10.95
N GLU A 22 3.50 -21.02 -10.20
CA GLU A 22 2.20 -20.34 -10.04
C GLU A 22 2.36 -18.95 -9.39
N LEU A 23 3.25 -18.81 -8.39
CA LEU A 23 3.56 -17.52 -7.76
C LEU A 23 4.26 -16.55 -8.72
N GLU A 24 5.04 -17.03 -9.67
CA GLU A 24 5.69 -16.19 -10.68
C GLU A 24 4.68 -15.66 -11.71
N HIS A 25 3.70 -16.46 -12.09
CA HIS A 25 2.75 -16.13 -13.15
C HIS A 25 1.45 -15.47 -12.65
N CYS A 26 1.04 -15.76 -11.41
CA CYS A 26 -0.19 -15.21 -10.82
C CYS A 26 0.13 -14.08 -9.83
N LYS A 27 0.18 -12.84 -10.35
CA LYS A 27 0.50 -11.64 -9.56
C LYS A 27 -0.37 -11.48 -8.31
N ASN A 28 -1.68 -11.77 -8.40
CA ASN A 28 -2.60 -11.63 -7.26
C ASN A 28 -2.32 -12.69 -6.19
N LEU A 29 -2.07 -13.94 -6.60
CA LEU A 29 -1.69 -15.01 -5.69
C LEU A 29 -0.39 -14.67 -4.97
N ARG A 30 0.62 -14.20 -5.70
CA ARG A 30 1.89 -13.73 -5.11
C ARG A 30 1.68 -12.63 -4.08
N ALA A 31 0.87 -11.62 -4.40
CA ALA A 31 0.59 -10.52 -3.49
C ALA A 31 -0.12 -11.00 -2.22
N LEU A 32 -1.04 -11.96 -2.35
CA LEU A 32 -1.72 -12.61 -1.23
C LEU A 32 -0.73 -13.34 -0.31
N TYR A 33 0.12 -14.21 -0.85
CA TYR A 33 1.10 -14.94 -0.04
C TYR A 33 2.10 -14.03 0.65
N ILE A 34 2.61 -12.99 -0.04
CA ILE A 34 3.49 -11.99 0.58
C ILE A 34 2.79 -11.32 1.77
N SER A 35 1.52 -10.96 1.59
CA SER A 35 0.75 -10.31 2.65
C SER A 35 0.46 -11.25 3.83
N MET A 36 0.19 -12.53 3.56
CA MET A 36 0.05 -13.55 4.60
C MET A 36 1.35 -13.73 5.40
N VAL A 37 2.50 -13.81 4.74
CA VAL A 37 3.81 -13.91 5.43
C VAL A 37 4.08 -12.66 6.27
N ASN A 38 3.81 -11.46 5.73
CA ASN A 38 3.94 -10.22 6.51
C ASN A 38 3.01 -10.21 7.72
N HIS A 39 1.78 -10.72 7.58
CA HIS A 39 0.87 -10.83 8.71
C HIS A 39 1.42 -11.80 9.75
N LEU A 40 1.78 -13.03 9.37
CA LEU A 40 2.34 -14.03 10.29
C LEU A 40 3.55 -13.49 11.06
N ASN A 41 4.45 -12.78 10.38
CA ASN A 41 5.67 -12.25 11.00
C ASN A 41 5.42 -11.03 11.91
N ASN A 42 4.33 -10.28 11.71
CA ASN A 42 4.16 -8.97 12.35
C ASN A 42 2.86 -8.83 13.17
N HIS A 43 1.98 -9.83 13.18
CA HIS A 43 0.65 -9.71 13.82
C HIS A 43 0.70 -9.54 15.34
N GLU A 44 1.76 -10.04 15.99
CA GLU A 44 2.00 -9.86 17.43
C GLU A 44 2.67 -8.52 17.77
N MET A 45 3.19 -7.80 16.77
CA MET A 45 3.83 -6.51 16.98
C MET A 45 2.80 -5.43 17.26
N HIS A 46 3.10 -4.57 18.21
CA HIS A 46 2.26 -3.43 18.52
C HIS A 46 2.48 -2.27 17.57
N ASN A 47 3.69 -2.09 17.04
CA ASN A 47 4.04 -0.98 16.12
C ASN A 47 5.25 -1.29 15.22
N CYS A 48 5.53 -0.42 14.26
CA CYS A 48 6.66 -0.60 13.33
C CYS A 48 8.05 -0.35 13.94
N ASN A 49 8.15 0.35 15.09
CA ASN A 49 9.44 0.62 15.73
C ASN A 49 10.10 -0.67 16.24
N GLU A 50 9.32 -1.70 16.56
CA GLU A 50 9.80 -3.05 16.89
C GLU A 50 10.62 -3.69 15.75
N ARG A 51 10.47 -3.18 14.52
CA ARG A 51 11.26 -3.57 13.33
C ARG A 51 12.32 -2.54 12.94
N GLY A 52 12.54 -1.52 13.79
CA GLY A 52 13.49 -0.43 13.52
C GLY A 52 12.98 0.62 12.52
N VAL A 53 11.67 0.67 12.25
CA VAL A 53 11.09 1.70 11.37
C VAL A 53 10.52 2.84 12.20
N ASP A 54 11.13 4.03 12.09
CA ASP A 54 10.62 5.28 12.68
C ASP A 54 9.73 6.01 11.65
N ILE A 55 8.57 6.50 12.09
CA ILE A 55 7.58 7.14 11.23
C ILE A 55 7.09 8.46 11.83
N ARG A 56 6.71 9.39 10.96
CA ARG A 56 6.23 10.72 11.33
C ARG A 56 5.08 11.14 10.41
N VAL A 57 4.26 12.07 10.89
CA VAL A 57 3.21 12.69 10.07
C VAL A 57 3.85 13.37 8.87
N GLY A 58 3.33 13.08 7.67
CA GLY A 58 3.88 13.53 6.39
C GLY A 58 4.73 12.48 5.67
N ASP A 59 5.11 11.38 6.31
CA ASP A 59 5.90 10.34 5.66
C ASP A 59 5.12 9.61 4.57
N VAL A 60 5.78 9.37 3.45
CA VAL A 60 5.33 8.46 2.39
C VAL A 60 5.94 7.10 2.69
N CYS A 61 5.11 6.16 3.09
CA CYS A 61 5.51 4.84 3.55
C CYS A 61 5.15 3.76 2.53
N TYR A 62 5.95 2.70 2.49
CA TYR A 62 5.56 1.42 1.87
C TYR A 62 4.82 0.58 2.89
N ILE A 63 3.60 0.15 2.57
CA ILE A 63 2.62 -0.37 3.52
C ILE A 63 1.98 -1.63 2.97
N ASP A 64 1.77 -2.63 3.82
CA ASP A 64 0.92 -3.78 3.52
C ASP A 64 -0.53 -3.57 3.99
N PHE A 65 -1.40 -3.27 3.05
CA PHE A 65 -2.83 -3.06 3.31
C PHE A 65 -3.62 -4.36 3.51
N GLY A 66 -3.04 -5.55 3.24
CA GLY A 66 -3.76 -6.82 3.35
C GLY A 66 -4.63 -7.15 2.14
N ASN A 67 -5.29 -8.29 2.16
CA ASN A 67 -6.29 -8.62 1.13
C ASN A 67 -7.45 -7.62 1.17
N ALA A 68 -7.96 -7.23 0.00
CA ALA A 68 -8.97 -6.17 -0.12
C ALA A 68 -9.93 -6.42 -1.29
N PHE A 69 -11.14 -5.88 -1.20
CA PHE A 69 -12.13 -5.98 -2.29
C PHE A 69 -11.82 -5.00 -3.42
N ILE A 70 -12.57 -5.14 -4.53
CA ILE A 70 -12.54 -4.17 -5.61
C ILE A 70 -12.92 -2.79 -5.05
N GLU A 71 -12.25 -1.74 -5.53
CA GLU A 71 -12.30 -0.34 -5.03
C GLU A 71 -11.53 -0.05 -3.73
N GLU A 72 -10.95 -1.06 -3.07
CA GLU A 72 -10.02 -0.87 -1.95
C GLU A 72 -8.57 -1.08 -2.40
N ILE A 73 -7.63 -0.29 -1.87
CA ILE A 73 -6.21 -0.62 -1.98
C ILE A 73 -5.94 -1.83 -1.08
N GLY A 74 -5.57 -2.95 -1.73
CA GLY A 74 -5.04 -4.15 -1.10
C GLY A 74 -3.54 -4.31 -1.31
N PHE A 75 -2.97 -5.26 -0.59
CA PHE A 75 -1.57 -5.68 -0.62
C PHE A 75 -0.60 -4.50 -0.44
N GLN A 76 0.61 -4.64 -0.98
CA GLN A 76 1.67 -3.68 -0.77
C GLN A 76 1.55 -2.46 -1.70
N HIS A 77 1.29 -1.30 -1.12
CA HIS A 77 1.18 -0.01 -1.82
C HIS A 77 1.86 1.10 -1.02
N PHE A 78 2.02 2.27 -1.63
CA PHE A 78 2.44 3.45 -0.89
C PHE A 78 1.25 4.10 -0.17
N GLY A 79 1.52 4.76 0.95
CA GLY A 79 0.55 5.56 1.69
C GLY A 79 1.24 6.78 2.30
N ILE A 80 0.56 7.92 2.36
CA ILE A 80 1.04 9.09 3.11
C ILE A 80 0.39 9.13 4.49
N ILE A 81 1.19 9.33 5.53
CA ILE A 81 0.72 9.46 6.91
C ILE A 81 0.15 10.86 7.13
N MET A 82 -1.15 10.94 7.42
CA MET A 82 -1.85 12.18 7.71
C MET A 82 -2.00 12.43 9.21
N SER A 83 -2.05 11.37 10.02
CA SER A 83 -2.09 11.46 11.49
C SER A 83 -1.54 10.18 12.14
N ILE A 84 -1.11 10.28 13.39
CA ILE A 84 -0.67 9.14 14.22
C ILE A 84 -1.38 9.21 15.56
N CYS A 85 -1.96 8.10 16.01
CA CYS A 85 -2.63 7.98 17.29
C CYS A 85 -2.51 6.54 17.80
N ARG A 86 -1.95 6.34 19.00
CA ARG A 86 -1.83 5.03 19.70
C ARG A 86 -1.48 3.85 18.76
N ASN A 87 -0.23 3.81 18.31
CA ASN A 87 0.31 2.79 17.40
C ASN A 87 -0.43 2.61 16.06
N LYS A 88 -1.41 3.48 15.75
CA LYS A 88 -2.09 3.54 14.47
C LYS A 88 -1.70 4.78 13.71
N ALA A 89 -1.65 4.65 12.40
CA ALA A 89 -1.48 5.75 11.47
C ALA A 89 -2.77 5.91 10.65
N PHE A 90 -3.24 7.14 10.51
CA PHE A 90 -4.25 7.49 9.52
C PHE A 90 -3.53 7.79 8.22
N VAL A 91 -3.81 6.99 7.19
CA VAL A 91 -3.08 7.03 5.93
C VAL A 91 -4.01 7.29 4.76
N VAL A 92 -3.49 7.98 3.73
CA VAL A 92 -4.14 8.07 2.42
C VAL A 92 -3.37 7.16 1.45
N PRO A 93 -3.98 6.07 0.97
CA PRO A 93 -3.33 5.15 0.04
C PRO A 93 -2.98 5.80 -1.31
N MET A 94 -1.95 5.27 -1.96
CA MET A 94 -1.39 5.82 -3.18
C MET A 94 -1.08 4.74 -4.21
N SER A 95 -1.25 5.05 -5.50
CA SER A 95 -0.75 4.19 -6.58
C SER A 95 -0.07 4.99 -7.70
N GLY A 96 0.73 4.28 -8.49
CA GLY A 96 1.30 4.80 -9.74
C GLY A 96 0.40 4.57 -10.97
N ASN A 97 -0.90 4.30 -10.79
CA ASN A 97 -1.81 3.98 -11.88
C ASN A 97 -2.07 5.21 -12.77
N LYS A 98 -1.56 5.17 -14.01
CA LYS A 98 -1.68 6.28 -14.98
C LYS A 98 -3.13 6.61 -15.34
N LYS A 99 -4.03 5.61 -15.40
CA LYS A 99 -5.45 5.84 -15.72
C LYS A 99 -6.15 6.60 -14.59
N ALA A 100 -5.93 6.18 -13.34
CA ALA A 100 -6.46 6.86 -12.17
C ALA A 100 -5.88 8.28 -12.05
N TYR A 101 -4.58 8.45 -12.29
CA TYR A 101 -3.94 9.77 -12.34
C TYR A 101 -4.59 10.71 -13.37
N ALA A 102 -4.85 10.22 -14.59
CA ALA A 102 -5.49 11.00 -15.64
C ALA A 102 -6.92 11.41 -15.26
N GLN A 103 -7.68 10.52 -14.61
CA GLN A 103 -9.05 10.76 -14.19
C GLN A 103 -9.19 11.62 -12.93
N ALA A 104 -8.11 11.85 -12.17
CA ALA A 104 -8.15 12.62 -10.94
C ALA A 104 -8.59 14.06 -11.16
N TYR A 105 -9.39 14.56 -10.21
CA TYR A 105 -9.78 15.97 -10.16
C TYR A 105 -8.55 16.85 -9.88
N ASP A 106 -8.36 17.89 -10.70
CA ASP A 106 -7.45 18.99 -10.43
C ASP A 106 -7.93 20.25 -11.17
N LYS A 107 -7.18 21.36 -11.04
CA LYS A 107 -7.51 22.63 -11.72
C LYS A 107 -7.57 22.50 -13.26
N ASN A 108 -6.81 21.58 -13.83
CA ASN A 108 -6.73 21.33 -15.28
C ASN A 108 -7.76 20.27 -15.74
N ASN A 109 -8.39 19.58 -14.81
CA ASN A 109 -9.41 18.56 -15.00
C ASN A 109 -10.54 18.74 -13.97
N PRO A 110 -11.32 19.84 -14.09
CA PRO A 110 -12.34 20.18 -13.10
C PRO A 110 -13.50 19.18 -13.03
N ASN A 111 -13.67 18.34 -14.07
CA ASN A 111 -14.66 17.26 -14.11
C ASN A 111 -14.07 15.91 -13.68
N GLY A 112 -12.85 15.89 -13.16
CA GLY A 112 -12.20 14.67 -12.68
C GLY A 112 -12.86 14.09 -11.44
N LYS A 113 -12.50 12.85 -11.14
CA LYS A 113 -12.97 12.10 -9.96
C LYS A 113 -12.44 12.75 -8.69
N LYS A 114 -13.34 13.27 -7.85
CA LYS A 114 -12.99 13.96 -6.60
C LYS A 114 -12.34 13.06 -5.55
N HIS A 115 -12.64 11.76 -5.58
CA HIS A 115 -11.98 10.78 -4.70
C HIS A 115 -10.52 10.49 -5.08
N LEU A 116 -10.03 11.03 -6.20
CA LEU A 116 -8.65 10.91 -6.64
C LEU A 116 -7.96 12.28 -6.62
N MET A 117 -6.73 12.32 -6.13
CA MET A 117 -5.91 13.54 -6.14
C MET A 117 -4.53 13.25 -6.74
N ARG A 118 -4.10 14.08 -7.69
CA ARG A 118 -2.76 13.95 -8.29
C ARG A 118 -1.69 14.36 -7.29
N LEU A 119 -0.59 13.61 -7.29
CA LEU A 119 0.58 13.89 -6.49
C LEU A 119 1.84 13.86 -7.36
N ASN A 120 2.59 14.95 -7.31
CA ASN A 120 3.92 15.00 -7.89
C ASN A 120 4.89 14.12 -7.09
N LYS A 121 6.08 13.88 -7.67
CA LYS A 121 7.12 13.08 -7.01
C LYS A 121 7.51 13.72 -5.67
N ILE A 122 7.52 12.93 -4.61
CA ILE A 122 8.01 13.31 -3.27
C ILE A 122 9.22 12.43 -2.95
N GLY A 123 10.30 13.02 -2.43
CA GLY A 123 11.49 12.26 -2.05
C GLY A 123 12.07 11.43 -3.20
N SER A 124 12.36 10.15 -2.94
CA SER A 124 12.94 9.21 -3.93
C SER A 124 11.89 8.53 -4.82
N MET A 125 10.67 9.08 -4.93
CA MET A 125 9.63 8.50 -5.78
C MET A 125 9.97 8.67 -7.27
N ASN A 126 10.00 7.56 -8.00
CA ASN A 126 10.39 7.55 -9.41
C ASN A 126 9.26 7.96 -10.38
N LYS A 127 8.01 8.06 -9.90
CA LYS A 127 6.81 8.28 -10.73
C LYS A 127 5.86 9.27 -10.04
N HIS A 128 5.07 9.98 -10.84
CA HIS A 128 3.88 10.67 -10.33
C HIS A 128 2.91 9.61 -9.74
N SER A 129 2.14 10.02 -8.75
CA SER A 129 1.21 9.13 -8.06
C SER A 129 -0.16 9.77 -7.94
N VAL A 130 -1.15 8.95 -7.66
CA VAL A 130 -2.51 9.37 -7.35
C VAL A 130 -2.85 8.89 -5.95
N LEU A 131 -3.41 9.79 -5.15
CA LEU A 131 -3.95 9.52 -3.83
C LEU A 131 -5.41 9.08 -3.97
N PHE A 132 -5.79 8.03 -3.26
CA PHE A 132 -7.17 7.55 -3.14
C PHE A 132 -7.78 8.13 -1.87
N ILE A 133 -8.38 9.31 -2.00
CA ILE A 133 -8.90 10.10 -0.88
C ILE A 133 -10.02 9.35 -0.15
N ASN A 134 -10.92 8.70 -0.89
CA ASN A 134 -12.03 7.91 -0.31
C ASN A 134 -11.58 6.61 0.36
N ASP A 135 -10.34 6.19 0.15
CA ASP A 135 -9.78 4.98 0.75
C ASP A 135 -8.86 5.30 1.94
N SER A 136 -8.91 6.54 2.44
CA SER A 136 -8.18 6.94 3.64
C SER A 136 -8.66 6.14 4.85
N LYS A 137 -7.73 5.57 5.63
CA LYS A 137 -8.08 4.65 6.72
C LYS A 137 -7.05 4.64 7.85
N TRP A 138 -7.48 4.25 9.03
CA TRP A 138 -6.58 3.94 10.15
C TRP A 138 -6.01 2.54 10.00
N ILE A 139 -4.69 2.41 10.07
CA ILE A 139 -3.98 1.13 10.05
C ILE A 139 -3.14 0.97 11.30
N ASN A 140 -2.89 -0.27 11.72
CA ASN A 140 -1.83 -0.55 12.68
C ASN A 140 -0.48 -0.23 12.00
N THR A 141 0.39 0.53 12.69
CA THR A 141 1.71 0.89 12.19
C THR A 141 2.60 -0.32 11.92
N ALA A 142 2.37 -1.48 12.55
CA ALA A 142 3.06 -2.74 12.24
C ALA A 142 2.93 -3.18 10.75
N ARG A 143 1.96 -2.62 10.01
CA ARG A 143 1.79 -2.80 8.55
C ARG A 143 2.79 -1.99 7.71
N ILE A 144 3.45 -1.01 8.30
CA ILE A 144 4.43 -0.15 7.62
C ILE A 144 5.74 -0.91 7.50
N ILE A 145 6.22 -1.04 6.27
CA ILE A 145 7.43 -1.79 5.92
C ILE A 145 8.65 -0.87 5.89
N ASP A 146 8.51 0.34 5.33
CA ASP A 146 9.62 1.28 5.14
C ASP A 146 9.13 2.71 4.84
N VAL A 147 9.98 3.71 5.08
CA VAL A 147 9.76 5.11 4.73
C VAL A 147 10.50 5.46 3.44
N LYS A 148 9.80 6.02 2.46
CA LYS A 148 10.34 6.32 1.12
C LYS A 148 10.42 7.82 0.79
N GLY A 149 9.87 8.67 1.64
CA GLY A 149 9.90 10.11 1.46
C GLY A 149 9.15 10.82 2.56
N HIS A 150 9.25 12.14 2.56
CA HIS A 150 8.60 12.98 3.56
C HIS A 150 8.01 14.23 2.93
N LEU A 151 6.74 14.51 3.24
CA LEU A 151 6.07 15.76 2.94
C LEU A 151 5.98 16.59 4.23
N LYS A 152 6.50 17.82 4.19
CA LYS A 152 6.44 18.73 5.34
C LYS A 152 4.99 18.98 5.75
N ARG A 153 4.68 18.74 7.03
CA ARG A 153 3.33 18.92 7.61
C ARG A 153 2.75 20.33 7.40
N ASN A 154 3.58 21.36 7.43
CA ASN A 154 3.16 22.75 7.22
C ASN A 154 3.18 23.18 5.73
N SER A 155 3.42 22.26 4.81
CA SER A 155 3.37 22.57 3.38
C SER A 155 1.94 22.77 2.91
N GLN A 156 1.77 23.63 1.90
CA GLN A 156 0.50 23.84 1.23
C GLN A 156 -0.10 22.52 0.73
N LEU A 157 0.73 21.65 0.14
CA LEU A 157 0.30 20.36 -0.38
C LEU A 157 -0.23 19.43 0.72
N PHE A 158 0.41 19.39 1.88
CA PHE A 158 -0.07 18.58 3.02
C PHE A 158 -1.44 19.07 3.48
N ASN A 159 -1.61 20.39 3.61
CA ASN A 159 -2.89 20.99 4.00
C ASN A 159 -3.98 20.70 2.95
N GLU A 160 -3.66 20.80 1.65
CA GLU A 160 -4.59 20.49 0.58
C GLU A 160 -5.07 19.03 0.63
N ILE A 161 -4.16 18.07 0.87
CA ILE A 161 -4.54 16.65 1.04
C ILE A 161 -5.47 16.49 2.25
N MET A 162 -5.16 17.14 3.37
CA MET A 162 -5.98 17.06 4.59
C MET A 162 -7.39 17.62 4.35
N GLU A 163 -7.51 18.77 3.68
CA GLU A 163 -8.83 19.35 3.34
C GLU A 163 -9.59 18.43 2.39
N ARG A 164 -8.94 17.84 1.38
CA ARG A 164 -9.59 16.87 0.48
C ARG A 164 -10.13 15.65 1.21
N VAL A 165 -9.43 15.17 2.23
CA VAL A 165 -9.92 14.07 3.07
C VAL A 165 -11.14 14.51 3.89
N LYS A 166 -11.09 15.69 4.51
CA LYS A 166 -12.24 16.23 5.27
C LYS A 166 -13.47 16.41 4.39
N ASP A 167 -13.30 16.98 3.20
CA ASP A 167 -14.37 17.17 2.21
C ASP A 167 -14.99 15.83 1.75
N MET A 168 -14.27 14.71 1.84
CA MET A 168 -14.77 13.39 1.44
C MET A 168 -15.67 12.74 2.50
N ILE A 169 -15.54 13.15 3.76
CA ILE A 169 -16.28 12.59 4.91
C ILE A 169 -17.32 13.55 5.47
N SER A 170 -17.46 14.75 4.90
CA SER A 170 -18.42 15.78 5.28
C SER A 170 -19.60 15.79 4.31
#